data_AF-T0MAK7-F1
#
_entry.id   AF-T0MAK7-F1
#
_cell.length_a   1.000
_cell.length_b   1.000
_cell.length_c   1.000
_cell.angle_alpha   90.00
_cell.angle_beta   90.00
_cell.angle_gamma   90.00
#
_symmetry.space_group_name_H-M   'P 1'
#
loop_
_entity.id
_entity.type
_entity.pdbx_description
1 polymer ?
#
loop_
_entity_poly.entity_id
_entity_poly.type
_entity_poly.pdbx_seq_one_letter_code
_entity_poly.pdbx_strand_id
1 'polypeptide(L)'
;MSYILFPKNIQIKDNKSIYIDRNTVKDEESFSLLIPENKSDMVIQYLKIHRGFANATPSFDHGEDYGISKIIKAPWELHMRVYNDSYFPGYSKMLAHIEIARKYVQHLNFKYVQPVIYEPYRYYKSVFGEFILAYRSRYMVENISENYWFRLMNPELLIPWSPAALLKTSVNMVSDKLKEYFVKDEK
;
A
#
# COMPACT_ATOMS: atom_id res chain seq x y z
N MET A 1 7.59 16.45 0.08
CA MET A 1 6.26 15.86 -0.19
C MET A 1 6.45 14.57 -0.96
N SER A 2 5.63 13.55 -0.74
CA SER A 2 5.75 12.27 -1.44
C SER A 2 4.55 12.08 -2.36
N TYR A 3 4.81 12.06 -3.67
CA TYR A 3 3.84 11.65 -4.69
C TYR A 3 4.11 10.21 -5.05
N ILE A 4 3.03 9.48 -5.35
CA ILE A 4 3.07 8.12 -5.86
C ILE A 4 2.36 8.07 -7.21
N LEU A 5 2.87 7.22 -8.08
CA LEU A 5 2.37 7.07 -9.43
C LEU A 5 1.47 5.84 -9.50
N PHE A 6 0.44 5.93 -10.33
CA PHE A 6 -0.45 4.81 -10.59
C PHE A 6 -0.85 4.81 -12.08
N PRO A 7 -0.90 3.64 -12.75
CA PRO A 7 -1.23 3.60 -14.17
C PRO A 7 -2.57 4.25 -14.47
N LYS A 8 -2.57 5.14 -15.48
CA LYS A 8 -3.78 5.77 -16.01
C LYS A 8 -4.13 5.21 -17.38
N ASN A 9 -3.12 5.09 -18.25
CA ASN A 9 -3.28 4.52 -19.58
C ASN A 9 -2.29 3.38 -19.73
N ILE A 10 -2.82 2.19 -20.02
CA ILE A 10 -2.03 0.99 -20.25
C ILE A 10 -2.29 0.47 -21.66
N GLN A 11 -1.30 -0.22 -22.22
CA GLN A 11 -1.46 -1.03 -23.41
C GLN A 11 -1.30 -2.49 -23.02
N ILE A 12 -2.15 -3.32 -23.60
CA ILE A 12 -2.10 -4.78 -23.50
C ILE A 12 -1.96 -5.35 -24.92
N LYS A 13 -1.86 -6.68 -25.01
CA LYS A 13 -1.71 -7.43 -26.27
C LYS A 13 -2.51 -6.84 -27.44
N ASP A 14 -1.87 -6.87 -28.61
CA ASP A 14 -2.40 -6.37 -29.89
C ASP A 14 -2.59 -4.83 -29.88
N ASN A 15 -1.73 -4.11 -29.14
CA ASN A 15 -1.76 -2.65 -28.99
C ASN A 15 -3.08 -2.09 -28.44
N LYS A 16 -3.89 -2.93 -27.77
CA LYS A 16 -5.16 -2.49 -27.21
C LYS A 16 -4.92 -1.59 -26.00
N SER A 17 -5.36 -0.35 -26.11
CA SER A 17 -5.25 0.63 -25.04
C SER A 17 -6.42 0.53 -24.06
N ILE A 18 -6.15 0.60 -22.77
CA ILE A 18 -7.14 0.63 -21.69
C ILE A 18 -6.90 1.87 -20.83
N TYR A 19 -7.95 2.67 -20.67
CA TYR A 19 -8.01 3.75 -19.71
C TYR A 19 -8.48 3.22 -18.35
N ILE A 20 -7.75 3.58 -17.29
CA ILE A 20 -8.07 3.20 -15.91
C ILE A 20 -8.85 4.33 -15.26
N ASP A 21 -10.09 4.06 -14.88
CA ASP A 21 -10.92 5.02 -14.16
C ASP A 21 -10.33 5.34 -12.78
N ARG A 22 -10.47 6.60 -12.34
CA ARG A 22 -9.91 7.06 -11.07
C ARG A 22 -10.46 6.27 -9.87
N ASN A 23 -11.70 5.77 -9.93
CA ASN A 23 -12.28 4.98 -8.85
C ASN A 23 -11.64 3.58 -8.75
N THR A 24 -11.17 3.02 -9.87
CA THR A 24 -10.45 1.74 -9.89
C THR A 24 -9.08 1.83 -9.20
N VAL A 25 -8.52 3.03 -9.05
CA VAL A 25 -7.21 3.23 -8.39
C VAL A 25 -7.23 2.91 -6.89
N LYS A 26 -8.41 2.79 -6.28
CA LYS A 26 -8.56 2.36 -4.89
C LYS A 26 -8.72 0.85 -4.73
N ASP A 27 -8.90 0.13 -5.83
CA ASP A 27 -8.99 -1.33 -5.84
C ASP A 27 -7.57 -1.91 -5.86
N GLU A 28 -7.19 -2.59 -4.78
CA GLU A 28 -5.88 -3.23 -4.64
C GLU A 28 -5.70 -4.39 -5.63
N GLU A 29 -6.78 -5.07 -6.03
CA GLU A 29 -6.71 -6.19 -6.96
C GLU A 29 -6.64 -5.75 -8.43
N SER A 30 -6.75 -4.44 -8.68
CA SER A 30 -6.73 -3.90 -10.04
C SER A 30 -5.39 -4.14 -10.73
N PHE A 31 -4.28 -4.09 -10.01
CA PHE A 31 -2.94 -4.35 -10.55
C PHE A 31 -2.12 -5.22 -9.61
N SER A 32 -1.39 -6.15 -10.19
CA SER A 32 -0.41 -6.97 -9.47
C SER A 32 0.91 -7.00 -10.22
N LEU A 33 2.01 -6.98 -9.47
CA LEU A 33 3.30 -7.33 -10.03
C LEU A 33 3.41 -8.84 -10.13
N LEU A 34 3.91 -9.34 -11.25
CA LEU A 34 4.16 -10.76 -11.43
C LEU A 34 5.64 -11.06 -11.20
N ILE A 35 5.91 -12.11 -10.45
CA ILE A 35 7.24 -12.64 -10.17
C ILE A 35 7.21 -14.11 -10.53
N PRO A 36 8.18 -14.66 -11.29
CA PRO A 36 8.24 -16.10 -11.53
C PRO A 36 8.18 -16.85 -10.19
N GLU A 37 7.33 -17.86 -10.10
CA GLU A 37 7.03 -18.57 -8.84
C GLU A 37 8.31 -19.11 -8.19
N ASN A 38 9.23 -19.65 -9.00
CA ASN A 38 10.54 -20.14 -8.57
C ASN A 38 11.53 -19.04 -8.10
N LYS A 39 11.15 -17.76 -8.17
CA LYS A 39 11.93 -16.59 -7.72
C LYS A 39 11.27 -15.87 -6.54
N SER A 40 10.02 -16.16 -6.23
CA SER A 40 9.25 -15.47 -5.19
C SER A 40 9.94 -15.52 -3.82
N ASP A 41 10.37 -16.71 -3.38
CA ASP A 41 11.09 -16.89 -2.11
C ASP A 41 12.36 -16.05 -2.05
N MET A 42 13.16 -16.07 -3.12
CA MET A 42 14.39 -15.27 -3.22
C MET A 42 14.10 -13.77 -3.10
N VAL A 43 13.06 -13.28 -3.78
CA VAL A 43 12.65 -11.87 -3.69
C VAL A 43 12.22 -11.52 -2.26
N ILE A 44 11.38 -12.33 -1.63
CA ILE A 44 10.90 -12.08 -0.27
C ILE A 44 12.04 -12.12 0.75
N GLN A 45 12.94 -13.10 0.66
CA GLN A 45 14.09 -13.18 1.55
C GLN A 45 15.03 -11.99 1.37
N TYR A 46 15.27 -11.56 0.13
CA TYR A 46 16.06 -10.38 -0.14
C TYR A 46 15.44 -9.12 0.49
N LEU A 47 14.12 -8.94 0.36
CA LEU A 47 13.40 -7.83 0.95
C LEU A 47 13.51 -7.82 2.49
N LYS A 48 13.39 -8.98 3.13
CA LYS A 48 13.54 -9.11 4.58
C LYS A 48 14.98 -8.82 5.04
N ILE A 49 15.96 -9.52 4.48
CA ILE A 49 17.35 -9.50 4.93
C ILE A 49 18.05 -8.18 4.58
N HIS A 50 17.85 -7.66 3.37
CA HIS A 50 18.63 -6.52 2.85
C HIS A 50 17.85 -5.22 2.74
N ARG A 51 16.51 -5.28 2.69
CA ARG A 51 15.68 -4.08 2.60
C ARG A 51 14.93 -3.77 3.89
N GLY A 52 15.06 -4.60 4.93
CA GLY A 52 14.47 -4.34 6.25
C GLY A 52 12.95 -4.35 6.24
N PHE A 53 12.36 -5.26 5.47
CA PHE A 53 10.96 -5.65 5.59
C PHE A 53 10.80 -6.68 6.72
N ALA A 54 9.65 -6.68 7.37
CA ALA A 54 9.27 -7.67 8.38
C ALA A 54 7.96 -8.35 7.99
N ASN A 55 7.59 -9.43 8.67
CA ASN A 55 6.25 -10.00 8.52
C ASN A 55 5.20 -8.96 8.94
N ALA A 56 4.12 -8.84 8.16
CA ALA A 56 3.07 -7.86 8.40
C ALA A 56 2.13 -8.29 9.55
N THR A 57 2.61 -8.28 10.79
CA THR A 57 1.82 -8.67 11.98
C THR A 57 1.15 -7.46 12.66
N PRO A 58 -0.03 -7.62 13.29
CA PRO A 58 -0.93 -8.78 13.23
C PRO A 58 -1.69 -8.78 11.89
N SER A 59 -1.57 -9.84 11.10
CA SER A 59 -2.36 -10.04 9.88
C SER A 59 -3.46 -11.06 10.16
N PHE A 60 -4.66 -10.80 9.64
CA PHE A 60 -5.55 -11.89 9.27
C PHE A 60 -4.95 -12.54 8.04
N ASP A 61 -4.82 -13.87 8.05
CA ASP A 61 -4.38 -14.61 6.87
C ASP A 61 -5.48 -14.53 5.81
N HIS A 62 -5.17 -13.95 4.65
CA HIS A 62 -6.08 -13.87 3.50
C HIS A 62 -5.70 -14.90 2.42
N GLY A 63 -4.94 -15.94 2.78
CA GLY A 63 -4.45 -16.95 1.86
C GLY A 63 -3.19 -16.52 1.10
N GLU A 64 -2.47 -15.50 1.58
CA GLU A 64 -1.16 -15.13 1.03
C GLU A 64 -0.06 -16.12 1.44
N ASP A 65 0.85 -16.42 0.51
CA ASP A 65 2.07 -17.15 0.82
C ASP A 65 3.02 -16.30 1.67
N TYR A 66 3.02 -14.98 1.42
CA TYR A 66 3.83 -14.01 2.14
C TYR A 66 3.10 -12.69 2.36
N GLY A 67 3.05 -12.23 3.62
CA GLY A 67 2.66 -10.87 3.98
C GLY A 67 3.82 -10.13 4.65
N ILE A 68 4.35 -9.08 4.02
CA ILE A 68 5.48 -8.29 4.56
C ILE A 68 5.23 -6.79 4.50
N SER A 69 5.82 -6.06 5.45
CA SER A 69 5.70 -4.61 5.53
C SER A 69 7.00 -3.92 5.90
N LYS A 70 7.08 -2.62 5.58
CA LYS A 70 8.19 -1.73 5.95
C LYS A 70 7.72 -0.29 6.08
N ILE A 71 8.10 0.38 7.16
CA ILE A 71 7.98 1.84 7.27
C ILE A 71 8.92 2.49 6.25
N ILE A 72 8.37 3.07 5.20
CA ILE A 72 9.14 3.75 4.14
C ILE A 72 9.46 5.20 4.52
N LYS A 73 8.54 5.86 5.23
CA LYS A 73 8.69 7.20 5.78
C LYS A 73 7.52 7.45 6.72
N ALA A 74 7.78 7.69 8.00
CA ALA A 74 6.71 7.95 8.96
C ALA A 74 5.76 9.08 8.46
N PRO A 75 4.43 8.90 8.57
CA PRO A 75 3.72 7.76 9.17
C PRO A 75 3.43 6.59 8.20
N TRP A 76 3.93 6.62 6.97
CA TRP A 76 3.61 5.70 5.89
C TRP A 76 4.39 4.38 5.94
N GLU A 77 3.66 3.29 5.79
CA GLU A 77 4.13 1.91 5.74
C GLU A 77 3.73 1.29 4.41
N LEU A 78 4.67 0.64 3.72
CA LEU A 78 4.43 -0.15 2.53
C LEU A 78 4.14 -1.59 2.96
N HIS A 79 3.01 -2.12 2.52
CA HIS A 79 2.64 -3.53 2.67
C HIS A 79 2.68 -4.21 1.32
N MET A 80 3.11 -5.46 1.32
CA MET A 80 3.15 -6.33 0.15
C MET A 80 2.64 -7.70 0.54
N ARG A 81 1.77 -8.26 -0.30
CA ARG A 81 1.23 -9.60 -0.16
C ARG A 81 1.50 -10.37 -1.44
N VAL A 82 2.06 -11.57 -1.31
CA VAL A 82 2.37 -12.45 -2.42
C VAL A 82 1.49 -13.68 -2.36
N TYR A 83 0.91 -14.03 -3.49
CA TYR A 83 0.03 -15.17 -3.69
C TYR A 83 0.49 -15.97 -4.89
N ASN A 84 0.28 -17.28 -4.89
CA ASN A 84 0.27 -18.07 -6.11
C ASN A 84 -0.80 -17.53 -7.07
N ASP A 85 -0.44 -17.25 -8.33
CA ASP A 85 -1.36 -16.69 -9.32
C ASP A 85 -1.98 -17.83 -10.16
N SER A 86 -3.30 -17.97 -10.06
CA SER A 86 -4.05 -18.98 -10.81
C SER A 86 -4.35 -18.59 -12.27
N TYR A 87 -4.21 -17.30 -12.64
CA TYR A 87 -4.50 -16.77 -13.97
C TYR A 87 -3.26 -16.71 -14.87
N PHE A 88 -2.07 -16.54 -14.28
CA PHE A 88 -0.77 -16.57 -14.94
C PHE A 88 0.08 -17.72 -14.39
N PRO A 89 -0.11 -18.95 -14.87
CA PRO A 89 0.63 -20.11 -14.38
C PRO A 89 2.14 -19.91 -14.42
N GLY A 90 2.83 -20.32 -13.36
CA GLY A 90 4.28 -20.14 -13.19
C GLY A 90 4.69 -18.77 -12.65
N TYR A 91 3.73 -17.91 -12.30
CA TYR A 91 3.97 -16.65 -11.61
C TYR A 91 3.28 -16.62 -10.24
N SER A 92 3.90 -15.92 -9.29
CA SER A 92 3.23 -15.39 -8.13
C SER A 92 2.82 -13.95 -8.38
N LYS A 93 1.65 -13.55 -7.89
CA LYS A 93 1.21 -12.15 -7.89
C LYS A 93 1.56 -11.47 -6.58
N MET A 94 2.11 -10.26 -6.69
CA MET A 94 2.37 -9.37 -5.58
C MET A 94 1.41 -8.19 -5.63
N LEU A 95 0.54 -8.11 -4.62
CA LEU A 95 -0.29 -6.95 -4.33
C LEU A 95 0.45 -6.06 -3.34
N ALA A 96 0.31 -4.75 -3.48
CA ALA A 96 0.95 -3.82 -2.57
C ALA A 96 0.13 -2.54 -2.38
N HIS A 97 0.17 -2.02 -1.17
CA HIS A 97 -0.43 -0.74 -0.82
C HIS A 97 0.43 0.00 0.19
N ILE A 98 0.30 1.32 0.20
CA ILE A 98 0.77 2.17 1.28
C ILE A 98 -0.41 2.47 2.19
N GLU A 99 -0.19 2.34 3.50
CA GLU A 99 -1.13 2.77 4.54
C GLU A 99 -0.40 3.51 5.67
N ILE A 100 -1.17 4.04 6.63
CA ILE A 100 -0.59 4.52 7.88
C ILE A 100 -0.07 3.32 8.66
N ALA A 101 1.15 3.46 9.19
CA ALA A 101 1.80 2.40 9.97
C ALA A 101 0.89 1.94 11.10
N ARG A 102 0.81 0.61 11.30
CA ARG A 102 -0.13 -0.02 12.25
C ARG A 102 0.03 0.42 13.69
N LYS A 103 1.17 1.03 14.03
CA LYS A 103 1.39 1.69 15.33
C LYS A 103 0.49 2.91 15.56
N TYR A 104 -0.34 3.34 14.60
CA TYR A 104 -1.29 4.45 14.75
C TYR A 104 -2.71 4.04 14.41
N VAL A 105 -3.70 4.46 15.22
CA VAL A 105 -5.14 4.17 15.03
C VAL A 105 -5.64 4.44 13.61
N GLN A 106 -5.08 5.46 12.96
CA GLN A 106 -5.44 5.87 11.60
C GLN A 106 -5.22 4.77 10.55
N HIS A 107 -4.45 3.73 10.84
CA HIS A 107 -4.32 2.55 9.97
C HIS A 107 -5.67 1.86 9.71
N LEU A 108 -6.64 1.98 10.63
CA LEU A 108 -7.99 1.41 10.47
C LEU A 108 -8.88 2.20 9.49
N ASN A 109 -8.42 3.36 9.01
CA ASN A 109 -9.16 4.20 8.12
C ASN A 109 -8.69 3.99 6.67
N PHE A 110 -9.48 3.24 5.89
CA PHE A 110 -9.21 2.90 4.49
C PHE A 110 -8.98 4.11 3.57
N LYS A 111 -9.35 5.33 3.98
CA LYS A 111 -9.02 6.57 3.25
C LYS A 111 -7.51 6.76 3.07
N TYR A 112 -6.71 6.22 3.98
CA TYR A 112 -5.25 6.29 3.94
C TYR A 112 -4.60 5.09 3.24
N VAL A 113 -5.39 4.15 2.72
CA VAL A 113 -4.88 3.04 1.92
C VAL A 113 -4.80 3.48 0.47
N GLN A 114 -3.65 3.23 -0.15
CA GLN A 114 -3.43 3.51 -1.56
C GLN A 114 -2.64 2.37 -2.20
N PRO A 115 -3.26 1.61 -3.13
CA PRO A 115 -2.56 0.65 -3.98
C PRO A 115 -1.37 1.27 -4.71
N VAL A 116 -0.28 0.52 -4.81
CA VAL A 116 0.99 0.94 -5.41
C VAL A 116 1.66 -0.19 -6.19
N ILE A 117 2.39 0.16 -7.25
CA ILE A 117 3.08 -0.84 -8.10
C ILE A 117 4.55 -0.49 -8.35
N TYR A 118 4.94 0.79 -8.33
CA TYR A 118 6.33 1.17 -8.58
C TYR A 118 7.17 1.06 -7.31
N GLU A 119 6.54 1.30 -6.17
CA GLU A 119 7.09 1.29 -4.84
C GLU A 119 7.65 -0.10 -4.47
N PRO A 120 6.89 -1.20 -4.53
CA PRO A 120 7.44 -2.55 -4.32
C PRO A 120 8.57 -2.88 -5.29
N TYR A 121 8.40 -2.59 -6.60
CA TYR A 121 9.41 -2.85 -7.63
C TYR A 121 10.76 -2.19 -7.33
N ARG A 122 10.75 -0.93 -6.85
CA ARG A 122 11.99 -0.21 -6.49
C ARG A 122 12.83 -0.94 -5.44
N TYR A 123 12.22 -1.74 -4.57
CA TYR A 123 12.93 -2.49 -3.54
C TYR A 123 13.52 -3.81 -4.03
N TYR A 124 12.79 -4.56 -4.88
CA TYR A 124 13.24 -5.86 -5.35
C TYR A 124 14.01 -5.82 -6.68
N LYS A 125 13.97 -4.72 -7.46
CA LYS A 125 14.58 -4.65 -8.80
C LYS A 125 16.07 -5.02 -8.87
N SER A 126 16.79 -4.94 -7.76
CA SER A 126 18.20 -5.33 -7.67
C SER A 126 18.43 -6.85 -7.65
N VAL A 127 17.43 -7.64 -7.27
CA VAL A 127 17.49 -9.11 -7.26
C VAL A 127 16.66 -9.73 -8.39
N PHE A 128 15.59 -9.05 -8.81
CA PHE A 128 14.79 -9.43 -9.96
C PHE A 128 14.43 -8.17 -10.75
N GLY A 129 15.11 -7.93 -11.87
CA GLY A 129 15.08 -6.65 -12.57
C GLY A 129 13.84 -6.40 -13.45
N GLU A 130 13.06 -7.44 -13.74
CA GLU A 130 11.92 -7.32 -14.64
C GLU A 130 10.72 -6.66 -13.94
N PHE A 131 10.05 -5.78 -14.68
CA PHE A 131 8.80 -5.15 -14.27
C PHE A 131 7.66 -5.77 -15.06
N ILE A 132 7.08 -6.84 -14.52
CA ILE A 132 5.94 -7.54 -15.13
C ILE A 132 4.69 -7.14 -14.36
N LEU A 133 3.72 -6.57 -15.06
CA LEU A 133 2.50 -6.04 -14.47
C LEU A 133 1.29 -6.73 -15.09
N ALA A 134 0.37 -7.18 -14.25
CA ALA A 134 -0.93 -7.68 -14.66
C ALA A 134 -2.02 -6.68 -14.25
N TYR A 135 -3.00 -6.50 -15.13
CA TYR A 135 -4.23 -5.77 -14.87
C TYR A 135 -5.41 -6.74 -14.66
N ARG A 136 -6.10 -6.60 -13.53
CA ARG A 136 -7.25 -7.41 -13.08
C ARG A 136 -7.01 -8.92 -13.17
N SER A 137 -5.79 -9.36 -12.87
CA SER A 137 -5.35 -10.77 -12.98
C SER A 137 -5.74 -11.42 -14.32
N ARG A 138 -5.73 -10.65 -15.42
CA ARG A 138 -6.23 -11.15 -16.72
C ARG A 138 -5.40 -10.68 -17.90
N TYR A 139 -4.89 -9.46 -17.84
CA TYR A 139 -4.15 -8.87 -18.95
C TYR A 139 -2.73 -8.53 -18.51
N MET A 140 -1.75 -9.08 -19.21
CA MET A 140 -0.37 -8.64 -19.08
C MET A 140 -0.24 -7.25 -19.73
N VAL A 141 0.34 -6.31 -18.99
CA VAL A 141 0.55 -4.94 -19.45
C VAL A 141 1.86 -4.86 -20.22
N GLU A 142 1.79 -4.42 -21.48
CA GLU A 142 2.94 -4.26 -22.36
C GLU A 142 3.58 -2.87 -22.22
N ASN A 143 2.77 -1.84 -21.94
CA ASN A 143 3.25 -0.46 -21.79
C ASN A 143 2.33 0.37 -20.89
N ILE A 144 2.89 1.38 -20.22
CA ILE A 144 2.17 2.38 -19.44
C ILE A 144 2.52 3.76 -20.02
N SER A 145 1.58 4.37 -20.74
CA SER A 145 1.83 5.64 -21.43
C SER A 145 1.55 6.87 -20.55
N GLU A 146 0.72 6.72 -19.52
CA GLU A 146 0.39 7.81 -18.60
C GLU A 146 0.15 7.28 -17.18
N ASN A 147 0.50 8.09 -16.19
CA ASN A 147 0.25 7.83 -14.78
C ASN A 147 -0.57 8.95 -14.14
N TYR A 148 -1.44 8.58 -13.23
CA TYR A 148 -1.95 9.49 -12.22
C TYR A 148 -0.87 9.83 -11.20
N TRP A 149 -0.99 11.02 -10.62
CA TRP A 149 -0.16 11.49 -9.53
C TRP A 149 -1.02 11.59 -8.27
N PHE A 150 -0.77 10.71 -7.30
CA PHE A 150 -1.46 10.73 -6.02
C PHE A 150 -0.58 11.35 -4.96
N ARG A 151 -1.17 12.29 -4.23
CA ARG A 151 -0.57 12.85 -3.04
C ARG A 151 -1.02 12.03 -1.83
N LEU A 152 -0.06 11.47 -1.11
CA LEU A 152 -0.34 10.89 0.21
C LEU A 152 -0.74 12.02 1.16
N MET A 153 -2.00 12.01 1.60
CA MET A 153 -2.52 13.01 2.53
C MET A 153 -2.13 12.63 3.95
N ASN A 154 -1.26 13.43 4.57
CA ASN A 154 -0.93 13.21 5.97
C ASN A 154 -2.21 13.34 6.83
N PRO A 155 -2.41 12.43 7.79
CA PRO A 155 -3.51 12.57 8.72
C PRO A 155 -3.29 13.81 9.59
N GLU A 156 -4.38 14.50 9.92
CA GLU A 156 -4.35 15.68 10.80
C GLU A 156 -3.86 15.32 12.21
N LEU A 157 -4.11 14.08 12.64
CA LEU A 157 -3.72 13.55 13.93
C LEU A 157 -3.21 12.12 13.79
N LEU A 158 -2.13 11.81 14.51
CA LEU A 158 -1.58 10.47 14.65
C LEU A 158 -1.70 10.03 16.11
N ILE A 159 -2.53 9.04 16.38
CA ILE A 159 -2.74 8.51 17.73
C ILE A 159 -2.03 7.17 17.82
N PRO A 160 -1.01 7.00 18.67
CA PRO A 160 -0.39 5.70 18.87
C PRO A 160 -1.42 4.63 19.24
N TRP A 161 -1.33 3.46 18.62
CA TRP A 161 -2.18 2.30 18.90
C TRP A 161 -1.77 1.67 20.23
N SER A 162 -2.18 2.31 21.33
CA SER A 162 -1.99 1.81 22.70
C SER A 162 -3.11 2.34 23.61
N PRO A 163 -3.55 1.58 24.63
CA PRO A 163 -4.60 2.02 25.55
C PRO A 163 -4.29 3.37 26.20
N ALA A 164 -3.05 3.59 26.63
CA ALA A 164 -2.64 4.84 27.28
C ALA A 164 -2.71 6.06 26.34
N ALA A 165 -2.27 5.91 25.09
CA ALA A 165 -2.32 6.99 24.11
C ALA A 165 -3.76 7.33 23.71
N LEU A 166 -4.62 6.32 23.57
CA LEU A 166 -6.05 6.51 23.34
C LEU A 166 -6.70 7.31 24.48
N LEU A 167 -6.49 6.90 25.74
CA LEU A 167 -7.02 7.60 26.91
C LEU A 167 -6.54 9.05 26.97
N LYS A 168 -5.22 9.28 26.84
CA LYS A 168 -4.64 10.63 26.88
C LYS A 168 -5.24 11.53 25.80
N THR A 169 -5.42 11.01 24.59
CA THR A 169 -5.98 11.79 23.47
C THR A 169 -7.44 12.14 23.74
N SER A 170 -8.25 11.19 24.20
CA SER A 170 -9.65 11.43 24.55
C SER A 170 -9.81 12.48 25.65
N VAL A 171 -9.00 12.41 26.71
CA VAL A 171 -9.03 13.41 27.80
C VAL A 171 -8.66 14.80 27.29
N ASN A 172 -7.62 14.92 26.47
CA ASN A 172 -7.23 16.21 25.88
C ASN A 172 -8.34 16.80 25.00
N MET A 173 -8.95 15.99 24.13
CA MET A 173 -10.04 16.43 23.25
C MET A 173 -11.27 16.92 24.05
N VAL A 174 -11.61 16.25 25.16
CA VAL A 174 -12.69 16.69 26.05
C VAL A 174 -12.30 17.99 26.76
N SER A 175 -11.07 18.09 27.27
CA SER A 175 -10.57 19.30 27.94
C SER A 175 -10.59 20.51 27.01
N ASP A 176 -10.15 20.36 25.75
CA ASP A 176 -10.12 21.45 24.78
C ASP A 176 -11.55 21.89 24.39
N LYS A 177 -12.48 20.95 24.20
CA LYS A 177 -13.90 21.27 23.99
C LYS A 177 -14.53 22.01 25.16
N LEU A 178 -14.20 21.62 26.40
CA LEU A 178 -14.69 22.31 27.59
C LEU A 178 -14.13 23.74 27.65
N LYS A 179 -12.84 23.94 27.36
CA LYS A 179 -12.25 25.28 27.26
C LYS A 179 -12.95 26.14 26.22
N GLU A 180 -13.19 25.61 25.02
CA GLU A 180 -13.92 26.34 23.96
C GLU A 180 -15.34 26.71 24.39
N TYR A 181 -16.02 25.84 25.13
CA TYR A 181 -17.38 26.08 25.64
C TYR A 181 -17.37 27.21 26.69
N PHE A 182 -16.52 27.11 27.71
CA PHE A 182 -16.45 28.11 28.78
C PHE A 182 -15.86 29.46 28.33
N VAL A 183 -15.00 29.49 27.31
CA VAL A 183 -14.48 30.75 26.71
C VAL A 183 -15.52 31.42 25.81
N LYS A 184 -16.50 30.67 25.27
CA LYS A 184 -17.61 31.25 24.51
C LYS A 184 -18.67 31.93 25.38
N ASP A 185 -18.85 31.47 26.62
CA ASP A 185 -19.83 32.04 27.55
C ASP A 185 -19.34 33.34 28.22
N GLU A 186 -18.08 33.76 28.00
CA GLU A 186 -17.49 35.00 28.53
C GLU A 186 -17.48 36.18 27.52
N LYS A 187 -18.13 36.06 26.36
CA LYS A 187 -18.27 37.14 25.34
C LYS A 187 -19.73 37.45 25.03
#